data_AF-A0A6G3WY04-F1
#
_entry.id   AF-A0A6G3WY04-F1
#
_cell.length_a   1.000
_cell.length_b   1.000
_cell.length_c   1.000
_cell.angle_alpha   90.00
_cell.angle_beta   90.00
_cell.angle_gamma   90.00
#
_symmetry.space_group_name_H-M   'P 1'
#
loop_
_entity.id
_entity.type
_entity.pdbx_description
1 polymer ?
#
loop_
_entity_poly.entity_id
_entity_poly.type
_entity_poly.pdbx_seq_one_letter_code
_entity_poly.pdbx_strand_id
1 'polypeptide(L)'
;MTHGTDSIDSPIYGTFGNGSGRSPEPEPQYSLKMFGEVVKTFRKRARLTQEQFAPLVGYSLETVASVEQGRRLPPPDFAERADSILDAFGVILAAAKHLTRRKGLASWFRQWAELELSALSLYTYECR
;
A
#
# COMPACT_ATOMS: atom_id res chain seq x y z
N MET A 1 55.81 23.24 19.59
CA MET A 1 55.13 22.17 20.37
C MET A 1 53.79 21.91 19.70
N THR A 2 53.55 20.63 19.42
CA THR A 2 52.47 20.06 18.60
C THR A 2 51.13 20.00 19.30
N HIS A 3 50.06 20.14 18.52
CA HIS A 3 48.77 19.41 18.51
C HIS A 3 47.71 20.36 17.90
N GLY A 4 47.09 20.15 16.73
CA GLY A 4 46.75 18.90 16.07
C GLY A 4 45.48 18.33 16.67
N THR A 5 44.31 18.69 16.14
CA THR A 5 43.21 17.77 15.78
C THR A 5 42.00 18.54 15.20
N ASP A 6 41.75 18.22 13.93
CA ASP A 6 40.48 18.03 13.22
C ASP A 6 39.17 18.42 13.91
N SER A 7 38.33 19.18 13.19
CA SER A 7 36.88 18.98 13.22
C SER A 7 36.31 19.15 11.83
N ILE A 8 35.82 18.02 11.34
CA ILE A 8 35.26 17.69 10.03
C ILE A 8 33.83 18.27 9.89
N ASP A 9 33.48 18.61 8.65
CA ASP A 9 32.16 18.76 8.00
C ASP A 9 30.84 18.74 8.81
N SER A 10 30.02 19.78 8.55
CA SER A 10 28.63 19.81 7.98
C SER A 10 27.55 18.79 8.48
N PRO A 11 26.20 18.99 8.32
CA PRO A 11 25.44 20.05 7.64
C PRO A 11 24.17 20.58 8.38
N ILE A 12 23.68 21.72 7.89
CA ILE A 12 22.27 22.13 7.74
C ILE A 12 21.21 21.02 7.93
N TYR A 13 20.43 21.09 9.01
CA TYR A 13 19.02 20.68 8.98
C TYR A 13 18.14 21.74 9.64
N GLY A 14 17.17 22.18 8.84
CA GLY A 14 16.25 23.25 9.15
C GLY A 14 15.30 22.95 10.30
N THR A 15 14.84 24.05 10.87
CA THR A 15 13.68 24.23 11.73
C THR A 15 12.52 23.31 11.38
N PHE A 16 12.19 22.37 12.27
CA PHE A 16 10.91 21.66 12.21
C PHE A 16 9.86 22.46 12.98
N GLY A 17 8.94 23.04 12.20
CA GLY A 17 7.69 23.60 12.68
C GLY A 17 6.72 22.55 13.20
N ASN A 18 5.89 23.02 14.12
CA ASN A 18 4.80 22.39 14.87
C ASN A 18 3.72 21.71 13.99
N GLY A 19 3.15 20.59 14.46
CA GLY A 19 1.77 20.18 14.15
C GLY A 19 1.52 18.82 13.47
N SER A 20 0.90 17.89 14.22
CA SER A 20 0.20 16.66 13.82
C SER A 20 1.02 15.40 13.50
N GLY A 21 1.15 14.53 14.52
CA GLY A 21 1.65 13.17 14.38
C GLY A 21 0.65 12.22 13.70
N ARG A 22 0.35 12.47 12.42
CA ARG A 22 -0.30 11.47 11.57
C ARG A 22 0.79 10.89 10.68
N SER A 23 1.29 9.70 11.02
CA SER A 23 2.14 8.94 10.10
C SER A 23 1.44 8.90 8.74
N PRO A 24 2.09 9.32 7.65
CA PRO A 24 1.48 9.24 6.33
C PRO A 24 1.13 7.78 6.09
N GLU A 25 -0.17 7.47 5.98
CA GLU A 25 -0.59 6.15 5.54
C GLU A 25 0.15 5.85 4.23
N PRO A 26 0.77 4.68 4.08
CA PRO A 26 1.52 4.36 2.89
C PRO A 26 0.62 4.52 1.65
N GLU A 27 1.15 5.18 0.62
CA GLU A 27 0.46 5.36 -0.65
C GLU A 27 -0.10 4.00 -1.12
N PRO A 28 -1.37 3.91 -1.60
CA PRO A 28 -2.02 2.63 -1.87
C PRO A 28 -1.20 1.69 -2.78
N GLN A 29 -0.45 2.25 -3.73
CA GLN A 29 0.45 1.51 -4.61
C GLN A 29 1.66 0.91 -3.87
N TYR A 30 2.19 1.61 -2.86
CA TYR A 30 3.27 1.12 -2.03
C TYR A 30 2.81 -0.07 -1.18
N SER A 31 1.64 0.04 -0.54
CA SER A 31 1.04 -1.06 0.25
C SER A 31 0.79 -2.30 -0.61
N LEU A 32 0.31 -2.12 -1.85
CA LEU A 32 0.11 -3.23 -2.80
C LEU A 32 1.42 -3.91 -3.18
N LYS A 33 2.48 -3.15 -3.46
CA LYS A 33 3.80 -3.71 -3.78
C LYS A 33 4.38 -4.48 -2.60
N MET A 34 4.28 -3.93 -1.39
CA MET A 34 4.75 -4.60 -0.17
C MET A 34 4.00 -5.91 0.07
N PHE A 35 2.67 -5.91 -0.07
CA PHE A 35 1.88 -7.14 0.02
C PHE A 35 2.31 -8.18 -1.03
N GLY A 36 2.48 -7.75 -2.29
CA GLY A 36 2.92 -8.62 -3.38
C GLY A 36 4.28 -9.28 -3.11
N GLU A 37 5.23 -8.52 -2.58
CA GLU A 37 6.55 -9.05 -2.21
C GLU A 37 6.49 -10.03 -1.02
N VAL A 38 5.59 -9.80 -0.05
CA VAL A 38 5.35 -10.79 1.03
C VAL A 38 4.87 -12.11 0.43
N VAL A 39 3.81 -12.10 -0.39
CA VAL A 39 3.27 -13.32 -1.03
C VAL A 39 4.34 -14.03 -1.85
N LYS A 40 5.07 -13.30 -2.69
CA LYS A 40 6.14 -13.81 -3.54
C LYS A 40 7.28 -14.42 -2.73
N THR A 41 7.63 -13.83 -1.59
CA THR A 41 8.67 -14.36 -0.69
C THR A 41 8.26 -15.71 -0.12
N PHE A 42 7.03 -15.82 0.37
CA PHE A 42 6.49 -17.09 0.87
C PHE A 42 6.37 -18.15 -0.23
N ARG A 43 5.93 -17.77 -1.44
CA ARG A 43 5.89 -18.70 -2.59
C ARG A 43 7.27 -19.23 -2.94
N LYS A 44 8.28 -18.35 -3.01
CA LYS A 44 9.67 -18.75 -3.27
C LYS A 44 10.23 -19.65 -2.16
N ARG A 45 9.91 -19.38 -0.90
CA ARG A 45 10.26 -20.24 0.25
C ARG A 45 9.66 -21.64 0.10
N ALA A 46 8.42 -21.73 -0.37
CA ALA A 46 7.74 -22.99 -0.70
C ALA A 46 8.25 -23.65 -1.99
N ARG A 47 9.22 -23.04 -2.70
CA ARG A 47 9.81 -23.51 -3.96
C ARG A 47 8.80 -23.72 -5.10
N LEU A 48 7.71 -22.96 -5.08
CA LEU A 48 6.70 -23.00 -6.13
C LEU A 48 6.99 -21.94 -7.19
N THR A 49 6.84 -22.26 -8.47
CA THR A 49 6.73 -21.24 -9.51
C THR A 49 5.34 -20.57 -9.46
N GLN A 50 5.15 -19.48 -10.21
CA GLN A 50 3.82 -18.85 -10.28
C GLN A 50 2.81 -19.78 -10.97
N GLU A 51 3.26 -20.54 -11.97
CA GLU A 51 2.47 -21.53 -12.71
C GLU A 51 2.02 -22.69 -11.82
N GLN A 52 2.85 -23.09 -10.85
CA GLN A 52 2.50 -24.12 -9.87
C GLN A 52 1.60 -23.57 -8.77
N PHE A 53 1.83 -22.33 -8.32
CA PHE A 53 1.06 -21.73 -7.24
C PHE A 53 -0.36 -21.32 -7.67
N ALA A 54 -0.51 -20.79 -8.88
CA ALA A 54 -1.78 -20.33 -9.45
C ALA A 54 -2.94 -21.35 -9.31
N PRO A 55 -2.81 -22.62 -9.77
CA PRO A 55 -3.87 -23.61 -9.60
C PRO A 55 -4.12 -23.98 -8.14
N LEU A 56 -3.09 -23.96 -7.27
CA LEU A 56 -3.26 -24.26 -5.85
C LEU A 56 -4.13 -23.19 -5.16
N VAL A 57 -3.85 -21.92 -5.43
CA VAL A 57 -4.62 -20.80 -4.87
C VAL A 57 -5.97 -20.59 -5.58
N GLY A 58 -6.21 -21.28 -6.70
CA GLY A 58 -7.47 -21.26 -7.44
C GLY A 58 -7.62 -20.05 -8.38
N TYR A 59 -6.51 -19.49 -8.85
CA TYR A 59 -6.49 -18.30 -9.71
C TYR A 59 -5.62 -18.48 -10.96
N SER A 60 -5.76 -17.60 -11.94
CA SER A 60 -4.91 -17.61 -13.13
C SER A 60 -3.48 -17.16 -12.82
N LEU A 61 -2.53 -17.60 -13.65
CA LEU A 61 -1.14 -17.12 -13.61
C LEU A 61 -1.05 -15.59 -13.65
N GLU A 62 -1.84 -14.93 -14.51
CA GLU A 62 -1.87 -13.47 -14.60
C GLU A 62 -2.36 -12.81 -13.30
N THR A 63 -3.31 -13.43 -12.61
CA THR A 63 -3.82 -12.91 -11.33
C THR A 63 -2.72 -12.95 -10.27
N VAL A 64 -2.04 -14.09 -10.11
CA VAL A 64 -0.86 -14.22 -9.24
C VAL A 64 0.22 -13.21 -9.65
N ALA A 65 0.52 -13.16 -10.94
CA ALA A 65 1.21 -12.11 -11.68
C ALA A 65 1.04 -10.71 -11.07
N SER A 66 -0.17 -10.22 -11.24
CA SER A 66 -0.59 -8.87 -10.93
C SER A 66 -0.57 -8.58 -9.43
N VAL A 67 -0.91 -9.57 -8.60
CA VAL A 67 -0.85 -9.46 -7.14
C VAL A 67 0.59 -9.37 -6.65
N GLU A 68 1.48 -10.28 -7.06
CA GLU A 68 2.89 -10.25 -6.65
C GLU A 68 3.61 -8.98 -7.11
N GLN A 69 3.18 -8.40 -8.23
CA GLN A 69 3.72 -7.15 -8.77
C GLN A 69 3.06 -5.90 -8.15
N GLY A 70 2.07 -6.07 -7.27
CA GLY A 70 1.34 -4.97 -6.63
C GLY A 70 0.52 -4.10 -7.60
N ARG A 71 0.15 -4.64 -8.77
CA ARG A 71 -0.63 -3.90 -9.79
C ARG A 71 -2.14 -3.95 -9.55
N ARG A 72 -2.62 -4.98 -8.85
CA ARG A 72 -4.04 -5.16 -8.53
C ARG A 72 -4.22 -5.57 -7.07
N LEU A 73 -5.34 -5.15 -6.49
CA LEU A 73 -5.80 -5.66 -5.20
C LEU A 73 -6.03 -7.17 -5.32
N PRO A 74 -5.57 -7.99 -4.37
CA PRO A 74 -5.89 -9.41 -4.36
C PRO A 74 -7.42 -9.62 -4.28
N PRO A 75 -7.94 -10.67 -4.94
CA PRO A 75 -9.31 -11.12 -4.72
C PRO A 75 -9.62 -11.39 -3.24
N PRO A 76 -10.90 -11.30 -2.80
CA PRO A 76 -11.26 -11.33 -1.37
C PRO A 76 -10.74 -12.53 -0.58
N ASP A 77 -10.74 -13.72 -1.18
CA ASP A 77 -10.31 -14.98 -0.54
C ASP A 77 -8.86 -15.35 -0.89
N PHE A 78 -8.18 -14.57 -1.75
CA PHE A 78 -6.82 -14.88 -2.19
C PHE A 78 -5.84 -14.91 -1.02
N ALA A 79 -5.90 -13.92 -0.12
CA ALA A 79 -4.99 -13.83 1.01
C ALA A 79 -5.14 -15.02 1.96
N GLU A 80 -6.38 -15.44 2.23
CA GLU A 80 -6.68 -16.60 3.09
C GLU A 80 -6.15 -17.90 2.49
N ARG A 81 -6.44 -18.15 1.21
CA ARG A 81 -5.94 -19.34 0.51
C ARG A 81 -4.43 -19.34 0.42
N ALA A 82 -3.82 -18.21 0.05
CA ALA A 82 -2.38 -18.08 -0.07
C ALA A 82 -1.65 -18.34 1.25
N ASP A 83 -2.18 -17.82 2.37
CA ASP A 83 -1.58 -18.03 3.70
C ASP A 83 -1.60 -19.50 4.12
N SER A 84 -2.72 -20.19 3.85
CA SER A 84 -2.87 -21.63 4.13
C SER A 84 -1.96 -22.48 3.24
N ILE A 85 -1.92 -22.23 1.94
CA ILE A 85 -1.13 -23.03 0.97
C ILE A 85 0.37 -22.83 1.19
N LEU A 86 0.78 -21.61 1.51
CA LEU A 86 2.18 -21.25 1.67
C LEU A 86 2.70 -21.40 3.11
N ASP A 87 1.86 -21.90 4.02
CA ASP A 87 2.15 -22.05 5.44
C ASP A 87 2.77 -20.78 6.04
N ALA A 88 2.05 -19.66 5.87
CA ALA A 88 2.55 -18.33 6.20
C ALA A 88 2.18 -17.86 7.62
N PHE A 89 1.56 -18.72 8.44
CA PHE A 89 1.26 -18.47 9.85
C PHE A 89 0.51 -17.15 10.11
N GLY A 90 -0.40 -16.78 9.21
CA GLY A 90 -1.19 -15.55 9.31
C GLY A 90 -0.48 -14.28 8.85
N VAL A 91 0.77 -14.35 8.39
CA VAL A 91 1.54 -13.17 7.94
C VAL A 91 0.91 -12.56 6.69
N ILE A 92 0.44 -13.36 5.74
CA ILE A 92 -0.20 -12.86 4.51
C ILE A 92 -1.56 -12.25 4.85
N LEU A 93 -2.35 -12.86 5.75
CA LEU A 93 -3.60 -12.27 6.25
C LEU A 93 -3.34 -10.93 6.95
N ALA A 94 -2.32 -10.85 7.80
CA ALA A 94 -1.99 -9.62 8.52
C ALA A 94 -1.60 -8.50 7.54
N ALA A 95 -0.78 -8.81 6.53
CA ALA A 95 -0.41 -7.86 5.48
C ALA A 95 -1.65 -7.39 4.68
N ALA A 96 -2.59 -8.29 4.37
CA ALA A 96 -3.80 -7.97 3.64
C ALA A 96 -4.69 -6.92 4.34
N LYS A 97 -4.65 -6.82 5.68
CA LYS A 97 -5.41 -5.82 6.46
C LYS A 97 -5.00 -4.37 6.14
N HIS A 98 -3.77 -4.18 5.67
CA HIS A 98 -3.26 -2.86 5.28
C HIS A 98 -3.58 -2.51 3.82
N LEU A 99 -4.23 -3.41 3.08
CA LEU A 99 -4.71 -3.12 1.74
C LEU A 99 -6.00 -2.32 1.81
N THR A 100 -5.88 -1.00 1.76
CA THR A 100 -7.04 -0.13 1.62
C THR A 100 -7.69 -0.32 0.26
N ARG A 101 -8.86 -0.96 0.21
CA ARG A 101 -9.82 -0.78 -0.88
C ARG A 101 -10.44 0.61 -0.69
N ARG A 102 -9.75 1.68 -1.07
CA ARG A 102 -10.33 3.03 -1.00
C ARG A 102 -11.59 3.04 -1.87
N LYS A 103 -12.77 2.94 -1.25
CA LYS A 103 -13.97 3.66 -1.68
C LYS A 103 -13.74 5.14 -1.36
N GLY A 104 -12.70 5.70 -1.97
CA GLY A 104 -12.38 7.12 -1.84
C GLY A 104 -13.13 7.87 -2.92
N LEU A 105 -13.53 9.10 -2.59
CA LEU A 105 -13.95 10.05 -3.60
C LEU A 105 -12.85 10.16 -4.67
N ALA A 106 -13.27 10.24 -5.94
CA ALA A 106 -12.36 10.44 -7.05
C ALA A 106 -11.43 11.62 -6.73
N SER A 107 -10.15 11.53 -7.10
CA SER A 107 -9.15 12.55 -6.74
C SER A 107 -9.61 13.97 -7.11
N TRP A 108 -10.24 14.12 -8.27
CA TRP A 108 -10.82 15.39 -8.76
C TRP A 108 -12.02 15.89 -7.95
N PHE A 109 -12.71 15.00 -7.22
CA PHE A 109 -13.90 15.32 -6.42
C PHE A 109 -13.57 15.58 -4.96
N ARG A 110 -12.36 15.27 -4.49
CA ARG A 110 -12.00 15.44 -3.08
C ARG A 110 -12.09 16.89 -2.63
N GLN A 111 -11.54 17.82 -3.42
CA GLN A 111 -11.65 19.25 -3.14
C GLN A 111 -13.09 19.74 -3.14
N TRP A 112 -13.91 19.25 -4.08
CA TRP A 112 -15.33 19.60 -4.11
C TRP A 112 -16.09 19.10 -2.88
N ALA A 113 -15.84 17.86 -2.45
CA ALA A 113 -16.49 17.30 -1.26
C ALA A 113 -16.06 17.97 0.04
N GLU A 114 -14.81 18.45 0.14
CA GLU A 114 -14.37 19.29 1.26
C GLU A 114 -15.14 20.62 1.30
N LEU A 115 -15.35 21.26 0.14
CA LEU A 115 -16.13 22.49 0.02
C LEU A 115 -17.61 22.24 0.35
N GLU A 116 -18.20 21.15 -0.16
CA GLU A 116 -19.57 20.73 0.11
C GLU A 116 -19.84 20.56 1.62
N LEU A 117 -18.90 19.97 2.37
CA LEU A 117 -19.02 19.82 3.83
C LEU A 117 -19.11 21.16 4.57
N SER A 118 -18.50 22.21 4.01
CA SER A 118 -18.54 23.57 4.57
C SER A 118 -19.64 24.45 3.99
N ALA A 119 -20.40 23.94 3.01
CA ALA A 119 -21.42 24.72 2.32
C ALA A 119 -22.64 24.95 3.22
N LEU A 120 -23.11 26.19 3.29
CA LEU A 120 -24.32 26.55 4.03
C LEU A 120 -25.61 26.28 3.23
N SER A 121 -25.51 26.25 1.90
CA SER A 121 -26.65 26.06 0.99
C SER A 121 -26.18 25.65 -0.40
N LEU A 122 -26.95 24.78 -1.08
CA LEU A 122 -26.66 24.31 -2.44
C LEU A 122 -27.68 24.87 -3.43
N TYR A 123 -27.19 25.46 -4.53
CA TYR A 123 -28.01 25.98 -5.62
C TYR A 123 -27.76 25.17 -6.89
N THR A 124 -28.83 24.75 -7.56
CA THR A 124 -28.77 24.07 -8.84
C THR A 124 -29.48 24.91 -9.89
N TYR A 125 -28.85 25.04 -11.06
CA TYR A 125 -29.41 25.74 -12.20
C TYR A 125 -29.83 24.74 -13.27
N GLU A 126 -31.06 24.84 -13.74
CA GLU A 126 -31.61 24.04 -14.84
C GLU A 126 -31.97 25.00 -15.99
N CYS A 127 -31.33 24.82 -17.15
CA CYS A 127 -31.78 25.47 -18.39
C CYS A 127 -32.94 24.67 -18.96
N ARG A 128 -34.06 25.35 -19.22
CA ARG A 128 -35.13 24.85 -20.09
C ARG A 128 -35.02 25.46 -21.47
#